data_AF-A0A520IRU3-F1
#
_entry.id   AF-A0A520IRU3-F1
#
_cell.length_a   1.000
_cell.length_b   1.000
_cell.length_c   1.000
_cell.angle_alpha   90.00
_cell.angle_beta   90.00
_cell.angle_gamma   90.00
#
_symmetry.space_group_name_H-M   'P 1'
#
loop_
_entity.id
_entity.type
_entity.pdbx_description
1 polymer ?
#
loop_
_entity_poly.entity_id
_entity_poly.type
_entity_poly.pdbx_seq_one_letter_code
_entity_poly.pdbx_strand_id
1 'polypeptide(L)'
;MLRFALAAAALLTPVAVAAQDAPKPLLTWPDLVEREKPAPDATVDYGTDPYQKVDVWVPAGKGPFPTVLMVHGGCWTTSIADRSLMNWIADDLRKDGIAVWNVDYRGVDR
;
A
#
# COMPACT_ATOMS: atom_id res chain seq x y z
N MET A 1 33.35 -69.45 -6.77
CA MET A 1 32.46 -68.43 -7.37
C MET A 1 31.64 -67.82 -6.25
N LEU A 2 31.94 -66.60 -5.80
CA LEU A 2 31.20 -65.96 -4.71
C LEU A 2 30.68 -64.59 -5.18
N ARG A 3 29.37 -64.46 -5.30
CA ARG A 3 28.67 -63.23 -5.69
C ARG A 3 28.39 -62.41 -4.42
N PHE A 4 28.99 -61.22 -4.31
CA PHE A 4 28.61 -60.24 -3.31
C PHE A 4 27.45 -59.39 -3.84
N ALA A 5 26.30 -59.44 -3.17
CA ALA A 5 25.19 -58.52 -3.41
C ALA A 5 25.42 -57.24 -2.57
N LEU A 6 25.57 -56.09 -3.23
CA LEU A 6 25.55 -54.79 -2.55
C LEU A 6 24.10 -54.38 -2.33
N ALA A 7 23.69 -54.25 -1.07
CA ALA A 7 22.45 -53.59 -0.68
C ALA A 7 22.68 -52.08 -0.63
N ALA A 8 22.00 -51.31 -1.48
CA ALA A 8 22.01 -49.86 -1.43
C ALA A 8 20.99 -49.39 -0.37
N ALA A 9 21.48 -48.89 0.76
CA ALA A 9 20.64 -48.24 1.76
C ALA A 9 20.30 -46.82 1.30
N ALA A 10 19.01 -46.57 1.02
CA ALA A 10 18.52 -45.22 0.73
C ALA A 10 18.54 -44.38 2.02
N LEU A 11 19.42 -43.38 2.07
CA LEU A 11 19.48 -42.41 3.15
C LEU A 11 18.29 -41.43 3.00
N LEU A 12 17.30 -41.56 3.87
CA LEU A 12 16.24 -40.57 4.07
C LEU A 12 16.84 -39.35 4.79
N THR A 13 17.10 -38.27 4.06
CA THR A 13 17.42 -36.98 4.66
C THR A 13 16.15 -36.31 5.16
N PRO A 14 16.03 -35.98 6.46
CA PRO A 14 14.88 -35.24 6.95
C PRO A 14 14.92 -33.82 6.39
N VAL A 15 13.83 -33.39 5.75
CA VAL A 15 13.60 -31.99 5.40
C VAL A 15 13.29 -31.25 6.70
N ALA A 16 14.19 -30.34 7.10
CA ALA A 16 13.93 -29.46 8.23
C ALA A 16 12.75 -28.54 7.88
N VAL A 17 11.65 -28.66 8.62
CA VAL A 17 10.55 -27.70 8.56
C VAL A 17 11.06 -26.42 9.21
N ALA A 18 11.23 -25.35 8.43
CA ALA A 18 11.61 -24.05 8.96
C ALA A 18 10.53 -23.61 9.98
N ALA A 19 10.97 -23.15 11.15
CA ALA A 19 10.08 -22.57 12.14
C ALA A 19 9.34 -21.38 11.52
N GLN A 20 8.01 -21.34 11.64
CA GLN A 20 7.23 -20.17 11.27
C GLN A 20 7.55 -19.04 12.25
N ASP A 21 7.87 -17.86 11.71
CA ASP A 21 8.04 -16.65 12.51
C ASP A 21 6.78 -16.40 13.35
N ALA A 22 6.97 -15.86 14.55
CA ALA A 22 5.85 -15.39 15.36
C ALA A 22 5.00 -14.37 14.56
N PRO A 23 3.67 -14.35 14.75
CA PRO A 23 2.81 -13.42 14.04
C PRO A 23 3.26 -11.98 14.30
N LYS A 24 3.44 -11.20 13.23
CA LYS A 24 3.68 -9.76 13.36
C LYS A 24 2.43 -9.11 13.96
N PRO A 25 2.57 -8.18 14.94
CA PRO A 25 1.44 -7.42 15.45
C PRO A 25 0.64 -6.76 14.32
N LEU A 26 -0.68 -6.67 14.49
CA LEU A 26 -1.53 -5.94 13.54
C LEU A 26 -1.27 -4.43 13.67
N LEU A 27 -1.38 -3.73 12.54
CA LEU A 27 -1.32 -2.28 12.50
C LEU A 27 -2.44 -1.68 13.35
N THR A 28 -2.09 -0.80 14.28
CA THR A 28 -3.05 -0.01 15.05
C THR A 28 -3.21 1.38 14.43
N TRP A 29 -4.20 2.14 14.92
CA TRP A 29 -4.42 3.50 14.45
C TRP A 29 -3.23 4.43 14.71
N PRO A 30 -2.64 4.48 15.93
CA PRO A 30 -1.40 5.24 16.18
C PRO A 30 -0.27 4.87 15.21
N ASP A 31 -0.05 3.57 14.98
CA ASP A 31 0.99 3.10 14.07
C ASP A 31 0.82 3.66 12.65
N LEU A 32 -0.43 3.81 12.19
CA LEU A 32 -0.73 4.38 10.88
C LEU A 32 -0.50 5.90 10.85
N VAL A 33 -1.06 6.64 11.81
CA VAL A 33 -1.04 8.11 11.75
C VAL A 33 0.34 8.71 12.02
N GLU A 34 1.15 8.04 12.83
CA GLU A 34 2.52 8.44 13.17
C GLU A 34 3.55 8.06 12.09
N ARG A 35 3.19 7.16 11.18
CA ARG A 35 4.08 6.75 10.09
C ARG A 35 4.39 7.94 9.18
N GLU A 36 5.63 8.00 8.70
CA GLU A 36 6.06 8.96 7.69
C GLU A 36 5.23 8.78 6.42
N LYS A 37 4.61 9.87 5.97
CA LYS A 37 3.75 9.90 4.79
C LYS A 37 4.58 10.29 3.57
N PRO A 38 4.49 9.54 2.46
CA PRO A 38 4.93 10.04 1.18
C PRO A 38 4.24 11.37 0.84
N ALA A 39 4.90 12.20 0.05
CA ALA A 39 4.35 13.47 -0.42
C ALA A 39 3.86 13.33 -1.88
N PRO A 40 2.75 14.00 -2.23
CA PRO A 40 2.30 14.06 -3.62
C PRO A 40 3.26 14.91 -4.47
N ASP A 41 3.17 14.74 -5.79
CA ASP A 41 3.94 15.56 -6.74
C ASP A 41 3.37 16.98 -6.85
N ALA A 42 2.05 17.13 -6.68
CA ALA A 42 1.38 18.42 -6.62
C ALA A 42 0.05 18.34 -5.84
N THR A 43 -0.40 19.48 -5.33
CA THR A 43 -1.77 19.68 -4.85
C THR A 43 -2.44 20.76 -5.68
N VAL A 44 -3.64 20.48 -6.17
CA VAL A 44 -4.41 21.39 -7.05
C VAL A 44 -5.80 21.62 -6.46
N ASP A 45 -6.30 22.84 -6.62
CA ASP A 45 -7.69 23.20 -6.32
C ASP A 45 -8.60 22.84 -7.49
N TYR A 46 -9.63 22.01 -7.24
CA TYR A 46 -10.68 21.73 -8.23
C TYR A 46 -11.93 22.59 -8.03
N GLY A 47 -11.93 23.47 -7.03
CA GLY A 47 -12.99 24.42 -6.78
C GLY A 47 -12.58 25.47 -5.75
N THR A 48 -13.50 26.34 -5.38
CA THR A 48 -13.23 27.50 -4.51
C THR A 48 -13.31 27.17 -3.02
N ASP A 49 -13.94 26.06 -2.67
CA ASP A 49 -14.04 25.63 -1.27
C ASP A 49 -12.69 25.06 -0.80
N PRO A 50 -12.24 25.35 0.44
CA PRO A 50 -10.96 24.88 0.98
C PRO A 50 -10.73 23.36 0.90
N TYR A 51 -11.80 22.57 0.81
CA TYR A 51 -11.74 21.10 0.74
C TYR A 51 -11.88 20.56 -0.67
N GLN A 52 -11.93 21.42 -1.67
CA GLN A 52 -11.90 21.03 -3.06
C GLN A 52 -10.45 20.90 -3.55
N LYS A 53 -9.71 19.98 -2.91
CA LYS A 53 -8.29 19.71 -3.18
C LYS A 53 -8.11 18.34 -3.85
N VAL A 54 -7.14 18.25 -4.75
CA VAL A 54 -6.64 16.99 -5.29
C VAL A 54 -5.12 16.93 -5.11
N ASP A 55 -4.63 15.86 -4.51
CA ASP A 55 -3.22 15.48 -4.55
C ASP A 55 -2.97 14.60 -5.76
N VAL A 56 -1.99 14.99 -6.58
CA VAL A 56 -1.63 14.34 -7.83
C VAL A 56 -0.36 13.53 -7.65
N TRP A 57 -0.43 12.26 -8.07
CA TRP A 57 0.64 11.27 -7.97
C TRP A 57 0.94 10.74 -9.37
N VAL A 58 2.15 10.98 -9.88
CA VAL A 58 2.53 10.72 -11.28
C VAL A 58 3.61 9.64 -11.35
N PRO A 59 3.37 8.51 -12.05
CA PRO A 59 4.37 7.48 -12.25
C PRO A 59 5.61 8.02 -12.98
N ALA A 60 6.76 7.40 -12.74
CA ALA A 60 7.96 7.68 -13.51
C ALA A 60 7.78 7.23 -14.98
N GLY A 61 8.42 7.94 -15.91
CA GLY A 61 8.41 7.61 -17.33
C GLY A 61 7.53 8.54 -18.18
N LYS A 62 7.24 8.11 -19.41
CA LYS A 62 6.42 8.87 -20.35
C LYS A 62 5.04 8.22 -20.43
N GLY A 63 4.00 8.99 -20.14
CA GLY A 63 2.61 8.54 -20.23
C GLY A 63 2.11 8.33 -21.66
N PRO A 64 0.79 8.13 -21.84
CA PRO A 64 -0.27 8.24 -20.83
C PRO A 64 -0.26 7.08 -19.81
N PHE A 65 -0.73 7.35 -18.59
CA PHE A 65 -0.85 6.36 -17.53
C PHE A 65 -2.32 6.00 -17.27
N PRO A 66 -2.65 4.75 -16.90
CA PRO A 66 -3.94 4.47 -16.27
C PRO A 66 -4.09 5.33 -15.02
N THR A 67 -5.30 5.84 -14.78
CA THR A 67 -5.54 6.81 -13.69
C THR A 67 -6.65 6.34 -12.78
N VAL A 68 -6.42 6.44 -11.47
CA VAL A 68 -7.41 6.19 -10.41
C VAL A 68 -7.81 7.51 -9.77
N LEU A 69 -9.12 7.75 -9.70
CA LEU A 69 -9.71 8.74 -8.79
C LEU A 69 -9.93 8.05 -7.44
N MET A 70 -9.21 8.50 -6.41
CA MET A 70 -9.25 7.93 -5.08
C MET A 70 -9.98 8.86 -4.11
N VAL A 71 -10.97 8.31 -3.41
CA VAL A 71 -11.82 9.02 -2.45
C VAL A 71 -11.68 8.35 -1.09
N HIS A 72 -11.25 9.10 -0.07
CA HIS A 72 -11.06 8.59 1.28
C HIS A 72 -12.38 8.40 2.03
N GLY A 73 -12.36 7.54 3.06
CA GLY A 73 -13.46 7.36 4.02
C GLY A 73 -13.44 8.40 5.15
N GLY A 74 -13.81 8.02 6.36
CA GLY A 74 -13.86 8.94 7.52
C GLY A 74 -15.26 9.42 7.87
N CYS A 75 -16.27 8.60 7.58
CA CYS A 75 -17.66 8.87 7.96
C CYS A 75 -18.18 10.23 7.47
N TRP A 76 -17.71 10.72 6.32
CA TRP A 76 -18.07 12.03 5.76
C TRP A 76 -17.75 13.20 6.72
N THR A 77 -16.94 12.96 7.75
CA THR A 77 -16.58 13.91 8.80
C THR A 77 -15.11 14.19 8.69
N THR A 78 -14.79 15.45 8.67
CA THR A 78 -13.54 15.89 8.07
C THR A 78 -12.47 16.24 9.09
N SER A 79 -12.91 16.38 10.33
CA SER A 79 -12.08 16.21 11.52
C SER A 79 -11.59 14.77 11.72
N ILE A 80 -12.15 13.75 11.03
CA ILE A 80 -11.74 12.34 11.16
C ILE A 80 -10.65 11.96 10.16
N ALA A 81 -10.79 12.37 8.90
CA ALA A 81 -9.83 12.04 7.86
C ALA A 81 -9.82 13.09 6.74
N ASP A 82 -8.67 13.20 6.11
CA ASP A 82 -8.46 13.89 4.84
C ASP A 82 -7.75 12.95 3.85
N ARG A 83 -7.52 13.43 2.62
CA ARG A 83 -6.82 12.71 1.56
C ARG A 83 -5.45 12.20 1.98
N SER A 84 -4.77 12.83 2.94
CA SER A 84 -3.41 12.43 3.36
C SER A 84 -3.35 11.04 3.99
N LEU A 85 -4.48 10.55 4.53
CA LEU A 85 -4.59 9.19 5.07
C LEU A 85 -4.36 8.12 3.98
N MET A 86 -4.53 8.48 2.71
CA MET A 86 -4.38 7.60 1.57
C MET A 86 -3.02 7.75 0.85
N ASN A 87 -2.07 8.52 1.38
CA ASN A 87 -0.79 8.78 0.70
C ASN A 87 0.05 7.52 0.44
N TRP A 88 0.03 6.54 1.34
CA TRP A 88 0.79 5.31 1.14
C TRP A 88 0.27 4.49 -0.04
N ILE A 89 -1.05 4.32 -0.16
CA ILE A 89 -1.64 3.60 -1.30
C ILE A 89 -1.52 4.41 -2.60
N ALA A 90 -1.57 5.74 -2.53
CA ALA A 90 -1.33 6.59 -3.69
C ALA A 90 0.11 6.42 -4.23
N ASP A 91 1.09 6.41 -3.33
CA ASP A 91 2.49 6.22 -3.68
C ASP A 91 2.78 4.81 -4.21
N ASP A 92 2.15 3.79 -3.64
CA ASP A 92 2.29 2.40 -4.13
C ASP A 92 1.67 2.22 -5.52
N LEU A 93 0.45 2.75 -5.75
CA LEU A 93 -0.18 2.76 -7.09
C LEU A 93 0.69 3.48 -8.11
N ARG A 94 1.29 4.62 -7.72
CA ARG A 94 2.20 5.39 -8.57
C ARG A 94 3.45 4.59 -8.95
N LYS A 95 4.05 3.88 -7.99
CA LYS A 95 5.20 2.97 -8.25
C LYS A 95 4.81 1.82 -9.17
N ASP A 96 3.55 1.39 -9.13
CA ASP A 96 2.99 0.37 -10.01
C ASP A 96 2.54 0.90 -11.38
N GLY A 97 2.86 2.15 -11.72
CA GLY A 97 2.57 2.72 -13.05
C GLY A 97 1.18 3.33 -13.20
N ILE A 98 0.45 3.54 -12.10
CA ILE A 98 -0.90 4.08 -12.08
C ILE A 98 -0.88 5.51 -11.52
N ALA A 99 -1.33 6.48 -12.30
CA ALA A 99 -1.50 7.85 -11.80
C ALA A 99 -2.68 7.92 -10.82
N VAL A 100 -2.57 8.75 -9.79
CA VAL A 100 -3.61 8.87 -8.77
C VAL A 100 -4.03 10.32 -8.59
N TRP A 101 -5.34 10.54 -8.61
CA TRP A 101 -5.99 11.76 -8.14
C TRP A 101 -6.60 11.44 -6.78
N ASN A 102 -5.92 11.81 -5.72
CA ASN A 102 -6.35 11.59 -4.35
C ASN A 102 -7.07 12.84 -3.83
N VAL A 103 -8.39 12.78 -3.67
CA VAL A 103 -9.21 14.00 -3.47
C VAL A 103 -9.69 14.16 -2.04
N ASP A 104 -9.77 15.43 -1.62
CA ASP A 104 -10.64 15.84 -0.53
C ASP A 104 -12.03 16.21 -1.04
N TYR A 105 -12.96 16.33 -0.10
CA TYR A 105 -14.33 16.79 -0.33
C TYR A 105 -14.90 17.51 0.91
N ARG A 106 -16.03 18.19 0.71
CA ARG A 106 -16.82 18.80 1.79
C ARG A 106 -17.50 17.69 2.61
N GLY A 107 -17.41 17.78 3.94
CA GLY A 107 -18.03 16.82 4.85
C GLY A 107 -19.37 17.31 5.39
N VAL A 108 -19.97 16.52 6.28
CA VAL A 108 -21.22 16.88 6.98
C VAL A 108 -20.99 17.81 8.17
N ASP A 109 -19.75 17.96 8.61
CA ASP A 109 -19.34 18.82 9.72
C ASP A 109 -18.97 20.26 9.29
N ARG A 110 -19.30 20.64 8.04
CA ARG A 110 -19.01 21.95 7.46
C ARG A 110 -19.84 22.27 6.21
#